data_AF-A0A7G9P4T7-F1
#
_entry.id   AF-A0A7G9P4T7-F1
#
_cell.length_a   1.000
_cell.length_b   1.000
_cell.length_c   1.000
_cell.angle_alpha   90.00
_cell.angle_beta   90.00
_cell.angle_gamma   90.00
#
_symmetry.space_group_name_H-M   'P 1'
#
loop_
_entity.id
_entity.type
_entity.pdbx_description
1 polymer ?
#
loop_
_entity_poly.entity_id
_entity_poly.type
_entity_poly.pdbx_seq_one_letter_code
_entity_poly.pdbx_strand_id
1 'polypeptide(L)'
;MNQQQAIQLVEQHLNRHQPKEYRLHVIPGATRNEDDWWYVCVGPDRDNIRRYDYYDVLAQISREIEDEDDVNITLLPPPSGAA
;
A
#
# COMPACT_ATOMS: atom_id res chain seq x y z
N MET A 1 -8.04 8.72 12.49
CA MET A 1 -8.29 7.47 11.73
C MET A 1 -7.74 6.29 12.52
N ASN A 2 -8.37 5.11 12.48
CA ASN A 2 -7.85 3.87 13.08
C ASN A 2 -7.21 2.94 12.02
N GLN A 3 -6.58 1.84 12.46
CA GLN A 3 -5.87 0.92 11.56
C GLN A 3 -6.77 0.31 10.48
N GLN A 4 -7.99 -0.07 10.83
CA GLN A 4 -8.92 -0.66 9.86
C GLN A 4 -9.34 0.35 8.80
N GLN A 5 -9.57 1.60 9.19
CA GLN A 5 -9.88 2.69 8.26
C GLN A 5 -8.69 2.98 7.33
N ALA A 6 -7.45 2.97 7.86
CA ALA A 6 -6.25 3.14 7.04
C ALA A 6 -6.11 2.03 5.99
N ILE A 7 -6.33 0.78 6.39
CA ILE A 7 -6.32 -0.38 5.49
C ILE A 7 -7.38 -0.24 4.42
N GLN A 8 -8.62 0.06 4.80
CA GLN A 8 -9.74 0.21 3.86
C GLN A 8 -9.49 1.34 2.85
N LEU A 9 -8.92 2.46 3.30
CA LEU A 9 -8.56 3.56 2.43
C LEU A 9 -7.53 3.12 1.39
N VAL A 10 -6.45 2.46 1.83
CA VAL A 10 -5.44 1.91 0.91
C VAL A 10 -6.04 0.87 -0.03
N GLU A 11 -6.93 -0.01 0.41
CA GLU A 11 -7.59 -0.99 -0.44
C GLU A 11 -8.45 -0.34 -1.54
N GLN A 12 -9.15 0.76 -1.23
CA GLN A 12 -9.94 1.51 -2.21
C GLN A 12 -9.05 2.10 -3.31
N HIS A 13 -7.93 2.71 -2.94
CA HIS A 13 -6.95 3.21 -3.89
C HIS A 13 -6.27 2.09 -4.68
N LEU A 14 -5.85 1.00 -4.02
CA LEU A 14 -5.28 -0.16 -4.72
C LEU A 14 -6.22 -0.71 -5.78
N ASN A 15 -7.53 -0.78 -5.51
CA ASN A 15 -8.53 -1.25 -6.48
C ASN A 15 -8.61 -0.38 -7.74
N ARG A 16 -8.37 0.93 -7.62
CA ARG A 16 -8.31 1.87 -8.76
C ARG A 16 -7.03 1.67 -9.60
N HIS A 17 -5.92 1.35 -8.94
CA HIS A 17 -4.58 1.29 -9.55
C HIS A 17 -4.05 -0.13 -9.74
N GLN A 18 -4.93 -1.14 -9.72
CA GLN A 18 -4.50 -2.53 -9.86
C GLN A 18 -3.73 -2.74 -11.18
N PRO A 19 -2.49 -3.27 -11.10
CA PRO A 19 -1.76 -3.70 -12.28
C PRO A 19 -2.53 -4.77 -13.06
N LYS A 20 -2.33 -4.81 -14.38
CA LYS A 20 -3.00 -5.81 -15.23
C LYS A 20 -2.45 -7.22 -15.04
N GLU A 21 -1.19 -7.31 -14.61
CA GLU A 21 -0.43 -8.56 -14.67
C GLU A 21 -0.40 -9.29 -13.32
N TYR A 22 -0.62 -8.58 -12.22
CA TYR A 22 -0.61 -9.09 -10.85
C TYR A 22 -1.56 -8.27 -9.98
N ARG A 23 -1.89 -8.77 -8.80
CA ARG A 23 -2.72 -8.05 -7.83
C ARG A 23 -1.90 -7.58 -6.65
N LEU A 24 -2.17 -6.37 -6.21
CA LEU A 24 -1.66 -5.84 -4.95
C LEU A 24 -2.70 -6.00 -3.85
N HIS A 25 -2.25 -6.35 -2.66
CA HIS A 25 -3.09 -6.49 -1.47
C HIS A 25 -2.39 -5.91 -0.25
N VAL A 26 -3.18 -5.36 0.68
CA VAL A 26 -2.66 -4.93 1.98
C VAL A 26 -2.33 -6.15 2.84
N ILE A 27 -1.28 -6.06 3.64
CA ILE A 27 -0.89 -7.05 4.66
C ILE A 27 -1.21 -6.46 6.04
N PRO A 28 -2.41 -6.72 6.62
CA PRO A 28 -2.89 -6.02 7.80
C PRO A 28 -1.98 -6.14 9.02
N GLY A 29 -1.35 -7.30 9.21
CA GLY A 29 -0.49 -7.59 10.35
C GLY A 29 0.84 -6.82 10.36
N ALA A 30 1.19 -6.15 9.25
CA ALA A 30 2.38 -5.34 9.13
C ALA A 30 2.07 -3.84 8.98
N THR A 31 0.81 -3.45 9.16
CA THR A 31 0.38 -2.04 9.22
C THR A 31 0.60 -1.47 10.61
N ARG A 32 1.18 -0.27 10.69
CA ARG A 32 1.42 0.43 11.96
C ARG A 32 1.20 1.94 11.84
N ASN A 33 1.04 2.58 12.99
CA ASN A 33 0.93 4.04 13.10
C ASN A 33 2.03 4.57 14.03
N GLU A 34 2.75 5.60 13.59
CA GLU A 34 3.78 6.28 14.38
C GLU A 34 3.68 7.79 14.11
N ASP A 35 3.57 8.60 15.17
CA ASP A 35 3.60 10.07 15.11
C ASP A 35 2.81 10.68 13.94
N ASP A 36 1.53 10.29 13.81
CA ASP A 36 0.57 10.71 12.77
C ASP A 36 0.76 10.11 11.36
N TRP A 37 1.75 9.24 11.16
CA TRP A 37 1.95 8.50 9.90
C TRP A 37 1.38 7.10 9.96
N TRP A 38 0.70 6.68 8.90
CA TRP A 38 0.35 5.28 8.67
C TRP A 38 1.36 4.61 7.73
N TYR A 39 1.96 3.53 8.21
CA TYR A 39 2.83 2.68 7.40
C TYR A 39 2.05 1.43 7.06
N VAL A 40 1.65 1.29 5.80
CA VAL A 40 0.80 0.19 5.33
C VAL A 40 1.62 -0.71 4.42
N CYS A 41 1.75 -1.98 4.80
CA CYS A 41 2.45 -2.95 3.97
C CYS A 41 1.55 -3.44 2.84
N VAL A 42 2.05 -3.43 1.60
CA VAL A 42 1.33 -3.85 0.41
C VAL A 42 2.19 -4.87 -0.34
N GLY A 43 1.67 -6.08 -0.53
CA GLY A 43 2.35 -7.16 -1.24
C GLY A 43 1.71 -7.47 -2.60
N PRO A 44 2.48 -7.94 -3.58
CA PRO A 44 1.92 -8.59 -4.75
C PRO A 44 1.47 -10.02 -4.45
N ASP A 45 0.52 -10.53 -5.23
CA ASP A 45 0.09 -11.93 -5.20
C ASP A 45 1.10 -12.93 -5.80
N ARG A 46 2.23 -12.42 -6.32
CA ARG A 46 3.32 -13.22 -6.89
C ARG A 46 4.68 -12.53 -6.78
N ASP A 47 5.76 -13.31 -6.71
CA ASP A 47 7.11 -12.79 -6.45
C ASP A 47 7.86 -12.27 -7.69
N ASN A 48 7.55 -12.78 -8.88
CA ASN A 48 8.28 -12.44 -10.11
C ASN A 48 7.63 -11.27 -10.86
N ILE A 49 7.59 -10.11 -10.21
CA ILE A 49 7.10 -8.85 -10.81
C ILE A 49 8.25 -7.90 -11.11
N ARG A 50 8.01 -6.97 -12.03
CA ARG A 50 8.92 -5.86 -12.27
C ARG A 50 8.88 -4.93 -11.07
N ARG A 51 9.96 -4.93 -10.29
CA ARG A 51 10.05 -4.11 -9.07
C ARG A 51 9.81 -2.62 -9.34
N TYR A 52 10.28 -2.12 -10.49
CA TYR A 52 10.07 -0.73 -10.88
C TYR A 52 8.57 -0.38 -10.97
N ASP A 53 7.80 -1.14 -11.75
CA ASP A 53 6.36 -0.93 -11.92
C ASP A 53 5.61 -1.03 -10.57
N TYR A 54 6.05 -1.94 -9.71
CA TYR A 54 5.50 -2.09 -8.37
C TYR A 54 5.73 -0.85 -7.49
N TYR A 55 6.95 -0.37 -7.39
CA TYR A 55 7.26 0.81 -6.58
C TYR A 55 6.62 2.08 -7.14
N ASP A 56 6.51 2.21 -8.47
CA ASP A 56 5.81 3.33 -9.10
C ASP A 56 4.34 3.36 -8.69
N VAL A 57 3.65 2.21 -8.66
CA VAL A 57 2.26 2.11 -8.18
C VAL A 57 2.14 2.48 -6.70
N LEU A 58 3.05 2.00 -5.84
CA LEU A 58 3.02 2.37 -4.42
C LEU A 58 3.23 3.87 -4.20
N ALA A 59 4.19 4.47 -4.91
CA ALA A 59 4.49 5.89 -4.82
C ALA A 59 3.33 6.74 -5.34
N GLN A 60 2.69 6.32 -6.44
CA GLN A 60 1.52 6.98 -6.99
C GLN A 60 0.37 7.00 -5.98
N ILE A 61 0.00 5.83 -5.43
CA ILE A 61 -1.11 5.72 -4.48
C ILE A 61 -0.82 6.52 -3.19
N SER A 62 0.40 6.46 -2.67
CA SER A 62 0.75 7.21 -1.45
C SER A 62 0.54 8.71 -1.65
N ARG A 63 0.94 9.25 -2.81
CA ARG A 63 0.73 10.65 -3.17
C ARG A 63 -0.75 10.98 -3.35
N GLU A 64 -1.50 10.12 -4.02
CA GLU A 64 -2.94 10.35 -4.23
C GLU A 64 -3.72 10.35 -2.90
N ILE A 65 -3.36 9.50 -1.93
CA ILE A 65 -3.96 9.53 -0.59
C ILE A 65 -3.63 10.84 0.13
N GLU A 66 -2.39 11.31 0.04
CA GLU A 66 -1.99 12.60 0.62
C GLU A 66 -2.76 13.76 -0.02
N ASP A 67 -2.88 13.78 -1.35
CA ASP A 67 -3.52 14.85 -2.12
C ASP A 67 -5.07 14.84 -2.02
N GLU A 68 -5.71 13.66 -2.03
CA GLU A 68 -7.18 13.50 -2.07
C GLU A 68 -7.82 13.40 -0.68
N ASP A 69 -7.16 12.70 0.26
CA ASP A 69 -7.75 12.33 1.55
C ASP A 69 -7.16 13.10 2.75
N ASP A 70 -6.10 13.89 2.54
CA ASP A 70 -5.39 14.65 3.60
C ASP A 70 -4.90 13.73 4.74
N VAL A 71 -4.36 12.57 4.36
CA VAL A 71 -3.83 11.56 5.30
C VAL A 71 -2.38 11.20 4.97
N ASN A 72 -1.50 11.27 5.97
CA ASN A 72 -0.12 10.82 5.86
C ASN A 72 -0.03 9.28 5.84
N ILE A 73 -0.04 8.68 4.66
CA ILE A 73 0.15 7.23 4.47
C ILE A 73 1.38 6.97 3.60
N THR A 74 2.29 6.12 4.10
CA THR A 74 3.38 5.55 3.31
C THR A 74 3.10 4.09 3.03
N LEU A 75 3.04 3.71 1.76
CA LEU A 75 2.98 2.32 1.34
C LEU A 75 4.39 1.70 1.32
N LEU A 76 4.53 0.55 1.97
CA LEU A 76 5.79 -0.16 2.08
C LEU A 76 5.71 -1.56 1.47
N PRO A 77 6.81 -2.08 0.91
CA PRO A 77 6.88 -3.49 0.57
C PRO A 77 6.86 -4.38 1.81
N PRO A 78 6.45 -5.65 1.66
CA PRO A 78 6.56 -6.62 2.75
C PRO A 78 8.04 -6.74 3.18
N PRO A 79 8.32 -6.94 4.48
CA PRO A 79 9.66 -7.26 4.92
C PRO A 79 10.16 -8.52 4.20
N SER A 80 11.41 -8.52 3.76
CA SER A 80 12.04 -9.66 3.06
C SER A 80 11.80 -10.96 3.84
N GLY A 81 11.05 -11.90 3.27
CA GLY A 81 10.74 -13.20 3.89
C GLY A 81 9.26 -13.40 4.30
N ALA A 82 8.38 -12.43 4.07
CA ALA A 82 6.93 -12.64 4.15
C ALA A 82 6.39 -13.17 2.82
N ALA A 83 6.55 -14.47 2.59
CA ALA A 83 5.90 -15.23 1.52
C ALA A 83 5.07 -16.36 2.14
#